data_AF-A0A932CLV6-F1
#
_entry.id   AF-A0A932CLV6-F1
#
_cell.length_a   1.000
_cell.length_b   1.000
_cell.length_c   1.000
_cell.angle_alpha   90.00
_cell.angle_beta   90.00
_cell.angle_gamma   90.00
#
_symmetry.space_group_name_H-M   'P 1'
#
loop_
_entity.id
_entity.type
_entity.pdbx_description
1 polymer ?
#
loop_
_entity_poly.entity_id
_entity_poly.type
_entity_poly.pdbx_seq_one_letter_code
_entity_poly.pdbx_strand_id
1 'polypeptide(L)' 'MPISAVIHLFPPENVLLPPTMGNLIHGAFLDIFDRVDPVIAKRLHAGNGCQPFTVSPLQGKFEQQGGDRILVREGTECW' A
#
# COMPACT_ATOMS: atom_id res chain seq x y z
N MET A 1 -23.37 0.71 3.00
CA MET A 1 -22.47 1.50 2.14
C MET A 1 -21.05 1.16 2.57
N PRO A 2 -20.19 0.57 1.72
CA PRO A 2 -18.77 0.48 2.04
C PRO A 2 -18.20 1.90 2.20
N ILE A 3 -17.34 2.10 3.20
CA ILE A 3 -16.58 3.34 3.36
C ILE A 3 -15.32 3.19 2.52
N SER A 4 -14.98 4.22 1.75
CA SER A 4 -13.73 4.30 1.00
C SER A 4 -12.99 5.59 1.36
N ALA A 5 -11.66 5.51 1.30
CA ALA A 5 -10.77 6.64 1.48
C ALA A 5 -9.60 6.50 0.51
N VAL A 6 -9.07 7.64 0.04
CA VAL A 6 -7.84 7.70 -0.76
C VAL A 6 -6.72 8.16 0.17
N ILE A 7 -5.60 7.44 0.19
CA ILE A 7 -4.45 7.78 1.03
C ILE A 7 -3.36 8.31 0.11
N HIS A 8 -3.04 9.59 0.26
CA HIS A 8 -1.95 10.21 -0.49
C HIS A 8 -0.62 9.94 0.23
N LEU A 9 0.32 9.35 -0.49
CA LEU A 9 1.65 8.98 -0.01
C LEU A 9 2.72 9.80 -0.74
N PHE A 10 3.72 10.25 0.03
CA PHE A 10 4.86 11.01 -0.47
C PHE A 10 6.13 10.28 -0.03
N PRO A 11 6.88 9.66 -0.97
CA PRO A 11 8.13 9.00 -0.65
C PRO A 11 9.11 10.01 -0.03
N PRO A 12 9.69 9.71 1.15
CA PRO A 12 10.66 10.60 1.78
C PRO A 12 12.03 10.57 1.09
N GLU A 13 12.26 9.61 0.20
CA GLU A 13 13.48 9.43 -0.59
C GLU A 13 13.15 8.71 -1.90
N ASN A 14 14.12 8.69 -2.83
CA ASN A 14 13.99 7.91 -4.06
C ASN A 14 13.97 6.42 -3.75
N VAL A 15 12.94 5.71 -4.21
CA VAL A 15 12.76 4.28 -3.93
C VAL A 15 12.52 3.48 -5.21
N LEU A 16 13.08 2.27 -5.24
CA LEU A 16 12.81 1.27 -6.28
C LEU A 16 11.81 0.26 -5.75
N LEU A 17 10.69 0.11 -6.45
CA LEU A 17 9.64 -0.83 -6.10
C LEU A 17 9.50 -1.92 -7.18
N PRO A 18 9.10 -3.15 -6.81
CA PRO A 18 8.78 -4.19 -7.78
C PRO A 18 7.53 -3.79 -8.59
N PRO A 19 7.30 -4.36 -9.79
CA PRO A 19 6.18 -4.00 -10.64
C PRO A 19 4.86 -4.53 -10.07
N THR A 20 4.92 -5.64 -9.33
CA THR A 20 3.78 -6.26 -8.64
C THR A 20 3.79 -5.84 -7.16
N MET A 21 3.00 -4.83 -6.83
CA MET A 21 2.96 -4.27 -5.47
C MET A 21 1.77 -4.74 -4.62
N GLY A 22 0.95 -5.69 -5.11
CA GLY A 22 -0.28 -6.11 -4.43
C GLY A 22 -0.05 -6.57 -2.98
N ASN A 23 0.94 -7.45 -2.77
CA ASN A 23 1.30 -7.91 -1.42
C ASN A 23 1.91 -6.80 -0.56
N LEU A 24 2.64 -5.86 -1.17
CA LEU A 24 3.27 -4.74 -0.45
C LEU A 24 2.21 -3.75 0.05
N ILE A 25 1.21 -3.41 -0.77
CA ILE A 25 0.13 -2.51 -0.38
C ILE A 25 -0.79 -3.16 0.65
N HIS A 26 -1.05 -4.46 0.51
CA HIS A 26 -1.80 -5.20 1.51
C HIS A 26 -1.08 -5.21 2.88
N GLY A 27 0.23 -5.45 2.88
CA GLY A 27 1.05 -5.36 4.09
C GLY A 27 1.08 -3.95 4.68
N ALA A 28 1.30 -2.93 3.85
CA ALA A 28 1.31 -1.53 4.28
C ALA A 28 -0.03 -1.11 4.91
N PHE A 29 -1.15 -1.58 4.36
CA PHE A 29 -2.47 -1.35 4.93
C PHE A 29 -2.58 -1.96 6.33
N LEU A 30 -2.21 -3.23 6.51
CA LEU A 30 -2.24 -3.88 7.82
C LEU A 30 -1.29 -3.20 8.83
N ASP A 31 -0.10 -2.76 8.40
CA ASP A 31 0.85 -2.01 9.22
C ASP A 31 0.28 -0.67 9.70
N ILE A 32 -0.48 0.04 8.85
CA ILE A 32 -1.19 1.26 9.25
C ILE A 32 -2.20 0.94 10.35
N PHE A 33 -2.98 -0.14 10.20
CA PHE A 33 -3.93 -0.56 11.23
C PHE A 33 -3.23 -0.99 12.51
N ASP A 34 -2.10 -1.67 12.44
CA ASP A 34 -1.36 -2.09 13.63
C ASP A 34 -0.87 -0.90 14.47
N ARG A 35 -0.50 0.21 13.80
CA ARG A 35 -0.11 1.46 14.48
C ARG A 35 -1.28 2.19 15.15
N VAL A 36 -2.51 2.02 14.66
CA VAL A 36 -3.71 2.70 15.16
C VAL A 36 -4.44 1.85 16.20
N ASP A 37 -4.68 0.57 15.88
CA ASP A 37 -5.32 -0.42 16.74
C ASP A 37 -4.77 -1.84 16.44
N PRO A 38 -3.78 -2.29 17.24
CA PRO A 38 -3.19 -3.63 17.09
C PRO A 38 -4.19 -4.79 17.24
N VAL A 39 -5.29 -4.59 17.98
CA VAL A 39 -6.31 -5.64 18.18
C VAL A 39 -7.11 -5.83 16.90
N ILE A 40 -7.49 -4.73 16.25
CA ILE A 40 -8.15 -4.78 14.94
C ILE A 40 -7.21 -5.37 13.89
N ALA A 41 -5.95 -4.93 13.85
CA ALA A 41 -4.97 -5.42 12.88
C ALA A 41 -4.79 -6.95 12.97
N LYS A 42 -4.65 -7.50 14.19
CA LYS A 42 -4.60 -8.95 14.41
C LYS A 42 -5.85 -9.68 13.93
N ARG A 43 -7.04 -9.10 14.14
CA ARG A 43 -8.30 -9.69 13.66
C ARG A 43 -8.39 -9.70 12.14
N LEU A 44 -7.96 -8.62 11.49
CA LEU A 44 -7.90 -8.51 10.02
C LEU A 44 -6.88 -9.49 9.43
N HIS A 45 -5.74 -9.67 10.09
CA HIS A 45 -4.68 -10.59 9.68
C HIS A 45 -5.06 -12.07 9.89
N ALA A 46 -5.74 -12.40 11.00
CA ALA A 46 -6.09 -13.79 11.34
C ALA A 46 -7.01 -14.49 10.32
N GLY A 47 -7.71 -13.74 9.45
CA GLY A 47 -8.23 -14.29 8.20
C GLY A 47 -9.24 -15.42 8.35
N ASN A 48 -10.23 -15.28 9.23
CA ASN A 48 -11.30 -16.28 9.43
C ASN A 48 -12.34 -16.31 8.27
N GLY A 49 -11.94 -16.05 7.01
CA GLY A 49 -12.82 -15.99 5.85
C GLY A 49 -12.49 -14.82 4.91
N CYS A 50 -13.52 -14.26 4.26
CA CYS A 50 -13.37 -13.08 3.40
C CYS A 50 -12.91 -11.86 4.20
N GLN A 51 -11.84 -11.22 3.74
CA GLN A 51 -11.39 -9.96 4.34
C GLN A 51 -12.44 -8.86 4.10
N PRO A 52 -12.82 -8.10 5.14
CA PRO A 52 -13.87 -7.08 5.03
C PRO A 52 -13.36 -5.78 4.41
N PHE A 53 -12.29 -5.82 3.61
CA PHE A 53 -11.68 -4.66 2.97
C PHE A 53 -11.05 -5.05 1.63
N THR A 54 -10.84 -4.04 0.78
CA THR A 54 -10.06 -4.15 -0.44
C THR A 54 -9.06 -3.00 -0.47
N VAL A 55 -7.93 -3.21 -1.15
CA VAL A 55 -6.94 -2.17 -1.42
C VAL A 55 -6.66 -2.13 -2.91
N SER A 56 -6.64 -0.94 -3.50
CA SER A 56 -6.20 -0.76 -4.88
C SER A 56 -4.68 -0.87 -4.98
N PRO A 57 -4.13 -1.26 -6.14
CA PRO A 57 -2.69 -1.12 -6.39
C PRO A 57 -2.26 0.34 -6.28
N LEU A 58 -1.03 0.57 -5.83
CA LEU A 58 -0.43 1.91 -5.80
C LEU A 58 -0.45 2.53 -7.20
N GLN A 59 -0.90 3.77 -7.28
CA GLN A 59 -0.97 4.63 -8.45
C GLN A 59 -0.05 5.83 -8.24
N GLY A 60 0.47 6.40 -9.33
CA GLY A 60 1.34 7.55 -9.26
C GLY A 60 2.16 7.76 -10.53
N LYS A 61 3.00 8.79 -10.52
CA LYS A 61 3.96 9.05 -11.60
C LYS A 61 5.17 8.15 -11.42
N PHE A 62 5.08 6.97 -11.99
CA PHE A 62 6.11 5.94 -11.94
C PHE A 62 7.00 5.99 -13.18
N GLU A 63 8.31 6.06 -12.97
CA GLU A 63 9.28 5.92 -14.06
C GLU A 63 9.76 4.47 -14.10
N GLN A 64 9.55 3.80 -15.22
CA GLN A 64 10.12 2.47 -15.42
C GLN A 64 11.62 2.64 -15.69
N GLN A 65 12.46 2.26 -14.72
CA GLN A 65 13.88 2.07 -14.99
C GLN A 65 14.06 0.66 -15.56
N GLY A 66 14.81 0.54 -16.65
CA GLY A 66 14.96 -0.70 -17.42
C GLY A 66 15.12 -1.95 -16.54
N GLY A 67 14.21 -2.91 -16.72
CA GLY A 67 14.19 -4.19 -16.02
C GLY A 67 13.42 -4.13 -14.69
N ASP A 68 12.23 -4.74 -14.69
CA ASP A 68 11.43 -5.24 -13.54
C ASP A 68 11.33 -4.35 -12.27
N ARG A 69 11.64 -3.06 -12.34
CA ARG A 69 11.58 -2.13 -11.21
C ARG A 69 11.02 -0.78 -11.64
N ILE A 70 10.30 -0.19 -10.70
CA ILE A 70 9.68 1.12 -10.83
C ILE A 70 10.44 2.08 -9.91
N LEU A 71 10.98 3.15 -10.49
CA LEU A 71 11.53 4.26 -9.73
C LEU A 71 10.38 5.19 -9.34
N VAL A 72 10.24 5.41 -8.03
CA VAL A 72 9.40 6.46 -7.47
C VAL A 72 10.33 7.51 -6.88
N ARG A 73 10.23 8.74 -7.38
CA ARG A 73 11.07 9.84 -6.93
C ARG A 73 10.56 10.40 -5.61
N GLU A 74 11.49 10.89 -4.80
CA GLU A 74 11.19 11.66 -3.58
C GLU A 74 10.11 12.73 -3.83
N GLY A 75 9.18 12.86 -2.88
CA GLY A 75 8.11 13.85 -2.93
C GLY A 75 7.07 13.64 -4.03
N THR A 76 7.17 12.58 -4.84
CA THR A 76 6.17 12.28 -5.87
C THR A 76 4.90 11.75 -5.23
N GLU A 77 3.79 12.41 -5.49
CA GLU A 77 2.47 11.97 -5.01
C GLU A 77 2.10 10.60 -5.58
N CYS A 78 1.72 9.69 -4.68
CA CYS A 78 1.21 8.35 -4.98
C CYS A 78 -0.08 8.10 -4.18
N TRP A 79 -0.95 7.18 -4.62
CA TRP A 79 -2.20 6.83 -3.92
C TRP A 79 -2.68 5.39 -4.19
#